data_AF-A0A1U7LNH8-F1
#
_entry.id   AF-A0A1U7LNH8-F1
#
_cell.length_a   1.000
_cell.length_b   1.000
_cell.length_c   1.000
_cell.angle_alpha   90.00
_cell.angle_beta   90.00
_cell.angle_gamma   90.00
#
_symmetry.space_group_name_H-M   'P 1'
#
loop_
_entity.id
_entity.type
_entity.pdbx_description
1 polymer ?
#
loop_
_entity_poly.entity_id
_entity_poly.type
_entity_poly.pdbx_seq_one_letter_code
_entity_poly.pdbx_strand_id
1 'polypeptide(L)'
;MLTCIITCILTGSITAFSASANTNLAVYWGQNSVNIVGAQQNLAYYCQTSTIDIIPLAFLNIFANTDGQPGVNFAGSCNDGAYFSGTQLLHCPQIGRDIQTCQTAGKKILLSLGGASGAYGFTSDAAGSAFADKLWNMFGGGSYMYRPFDSSIVDGFDLDIEGGPTTGYAAFVNQMRVHYASMPSRTFYIAAAPQCPYPDYEINPALSSSMFDFVFVQFYNNYCGVNVYGTSNFNFATWDTFAKTTSPNKKVKIFLGVPAAASAAGSGYISAAQLSTIAKALQAQYSSFGGIMMDTSQAWRNQVTSTMNYAQAAKIALTNNAIVSIPAASPPKITTAKKTTAPTKAATTLKQKTTTKLGGKVLTSPKITCPLTCGGAVLTKTTKATTAKATTTKAPAGSSGGTCPVNGGSCSDGTYACVGYGYAQCLFGSWLLRACAPGTVCQYLGGSISCGWPGSSTVSACSAITKRSLEKRDDEITQVAMSSSTAGVTFTISNVNATNFQAVIQLRKESSSLNQWSIGFSSTRKLLSADRGNLVRNPGTNNYTITSIDIQEPPNTMKVAVIVQGSYSDDSVESGAGNLHKRGPLGQYEQIPEDQVLYGLAFDS
;
A
#
# COMPACT_ATOMS: atom_id res chain seq x y z
N MET A 1 -2.52 -45.46 -49.91
CA MET A 1 -1.47 -44.63 -49.29
C MET A 1 -2.14 -43.39 -48.72
N LEU A 2 -2.41 -43.35 -47.42
CA LEU A 2 -3.00 -42.19 -46.75
C LEU A 2 -2.02 -41.74 -45.67
N THR A 3 -1.32 -40.64 -45.93
CA THR A 3 -0.23 -40.12 -45.11
C THR A 3 -0.83 -39.41 -43.90
N CYS A 4 -0.63 -39.96 -42.70
CA CYS A 4 -1.03 -39.34 -41.44
C CYS A 4 0.05 -38.35 -41.02
N ILE A 5 -0.24 -37.04 -41.09
CA ILE A 5 0.64 -35.98 -40.62
C ILE A 5 0.51 -35.92 -39.10
N ILE A 6 1.54 -36.41 -38.40
CA ILE A 6 1.69 -36.24 -36.95
C ILE A 6 2.16 -34.80 -36.73
N THR A 7 1.22 -33.92 -36.36
CA THR A 7 1.54 -32.60 -35.83
C THR A 7 2.13 -32.78 -34.43
N CYS A 8 3.46 -32.73 -34.33
CA CYS A 8 4.16 -32.68 -33.06
C CYS A 8 3.87 -31.32 -32.41
N ILE A 9 2.89 -31.27 -31.51
CA ILE A 9 2.69 -30.11 -30.63
C ILE A 9 3.89 -30.11 -29.68
N LEU A 10 4.88 -29.26 -29.97
CA LEU A 10 5.89 -28.87 -28.99
C LEU A 10 5.14 -28.22 -27.81
N THR A 11 4.88 -29.00 -26.77
CA THR A 11 4.55 -28.48 -25.45
C THR A 11 5.78 -27.77 -24.93
N GLY A 12 5.92 -26.49 -25.31
CA GLY A 12 6.91 -25.60 -24.72
C GLY A 12 6.78 -25.72 -23.20
N SER A 13 7.82 -26.23 -22.55
CA SER A 13 7.85 -26.39 -21.11
C SER A 13 7.68 -25.00 -20.51
N ILE A 14 6.50 -24.73 -19.92
CA ILE A 14 6.33 -23.57 -19.05
C ILE A 14 7.38 -23.76 -17.96
N THR A 15 8.44 -22.97 -17.97
CA THR A 15 9.41 -23.00 -16.88
C THR A 15 8.67 -22.51 -15.65
N ALA A 16 8.19 -23.45 -14.84
CA ALA A 16 7.47 -23.17 -13.62
C ALA A 16 8.37 -22.37 -12.67
N PHE A 17 7.73 -21.59 -11.80
CA PHE A 17 8.40 -20.89 -10.71
C PHE A 17 9.37 -21.82 -9.96
N SER A 18 10.55 -21.31 -9.62
CA SER A 18 11.49 -21.99 -8.73
C SER A 18 12.08 -21.00 -7.74
N ALA A 19 11.88 -21.25 -6.45
CA ALA A 19 12.34 -20.36 -5.38
C ALA A 19 13.87 -20.20 -5.34
N SER A 20 14.63 -21.19 -5.83
CA SER A 20 16.09 -21.14 -5.88
C SER A 20 16.63 -20.50 -7.16
N ALA A 21 15.78 -20.33 -8.18
CA ALA A 21 16.17 -19.73 -9.45
C ALA A 21 16.51 -18.24 -9.29
N ASN A 22 17.32 -17.76 -10.23
CA ASN A 22 17.72 -16.36 -10.36
C ASN A 22 17.09 -15.72 -11.61
N THR A 23 16.02 -16.35 -12.13
CA THR A 23 15.31 -15.99 -13.35
C THR A 23 13.84 -15.63 -13.10
N ASN A 24 13.46 -15.45 -11.83
CA ASN A 24 12.07 -15.16 -11.49
C ASN A 24 11.72 -13.70 -11.83
N LEU A 25 10.48 -13.48 -12.25
CA LEU A 25 9.89 -12.16 -12.37
C LEU A 25 8.68 -12.08 -11.42
N ALA A 26 8.78 -11.14 -10.48
CA ALA A 26 7.69 -10.76 -9.60
C ALA A 26 6.99 -9.51 -10.14
N VAL A 27 5.66 -9.50 -10.17
CA VAL A 27 4.90 -8.30 -10.57
C VAL A 27 3.80 -7.97 -9.57
N TYR A 28 3.82 -6.74 -9.02
CA TYR A 28 2.75 -6.26 -8.14
C TYR A 28 1.49 -6.01 -8.97
N TRP A 29 0.36 -6.59 -8.56
CA TRP A 29 -0.93 -6.46 -9.23
C TRP A 29 -2.00 -6.02 -8.23
N GLY A 30 -2.85 -5.07 -8.61
CA GLY A 30 -4.01 -4.68 -7.82
C GLY A 30 -4.26 -3.18 -7.81
N GLN A 31 -3.22 -2.35 -7.79
CA GLN A 31 -3.39 -0.90 -7.65
C GLN A 31 -3.62 -0.13 -8.96
N ASN A 32 -3.45 -0.75 -10.13
CA ASN A 32 -3.55 -0.06 -11.42
C ASN A 32 -2.75 1.25 -11.44
N SER A 33 -1.45 1.22 -11.11
CA SER A 33 -0.65 2.43 -10.87
C SER A 33 -0.51 3.35 -12.08
N VAL A 34 -0.83 2.90 -13.29
CA VAL A 34 -0.97 3.77 -14.46
C VAL A 34 -2.19 4.71 -14.40
N ASN A 35 -3.10 4.47 -13.45
CA ASN A 35 -4.30 5.26 -13.17
C ASN A 35 -5.20 5.50 -14.39
N ILE A 36 -5.36 4.47 -15.23
CA ILE A 36 -6.25 4.48 -16.39
C ILE A 36 -7.27 3.35 -16.23
N VAL A 37 -8.55 3.69 -16.34
CA VAL A 37 -9.64 2.71 -16.25
C VAL A 37 -9.45 1.62 -17.31
N GLY A 38 -9.50 0.36 -16.90
CA GLY A 38 -9.33 -0.81 -17.78
C GLY A 38 -7.90 -1.09 -18.21
N ALA A 39 -6.90 -0.34 -17.74
CA ALA A 39 -5.50 -0.63 -18.05
C ALA A 39 -4.98 -1.87 -17.31
N GLN A 40 -5.32 -2.03 -16.04
CA GLN A 40 -5.14 -3.27 -15.31
C GLN A 40 -6.26 -4.26 -15.68
N GLN A 41 -5.87 -5.43 -16.19
CA GLN A 41 -6.78 -6.53 -16.47
C GLN A 41 -7.02 -7.37 -15.21
N ASN A 42 -7.99 -8.30 -15.27
CA ASN A 42 -8.19 -9.27 -14.19
C ASN A 42 -6.93 -10.13 -13.97
N LEU A 43 -6.75 -10.64 -12.75
CA LEU A 43 -5.54 -11.37 -12.36
C LEU A 43 -5.27 -12.58 -13.29
N ALA A 44 -6.29 -13.32 -13.69
CA ALA A 44 -6.14 -14.48 -14.58
C ALA A 44 -5.59 -14.14 -15.97
N TYR A 45 -5.71 -12.89 -16.45
CA TYR A 45 -5.10 -12.45 -17.70
C TYR A 45 -3.57 -12.57 -17.65
N TYR A 46 -2.98 -12.06 -16.57
CA TYR A 46 -1.53 -12.11 -16.35
C TYR A 46 -1.03 -13.52 -16.07
N CYS A 47 -1.94 -14.43 -15.70
CA CYS A 47 -1.60 -15.80 -15.39
C CYS A 47 -1.42 -16.71 -16.61
N GLN A 48 -1.81 -16.25 -17.79
CA GLN A 48 -1.70 -17.02 -19.03
C GLN A 48 -0.30 -16.98 -19.65
N THR A 49 0.51 -15.97 -19.33
CA THR A 49 1.86 -15.85 -19.89
C THR A 49 2.89 -16.63 -19.08
N SER A 50 3.94 -17.12 -19.73
CA SER A 50 5.14 -17.66 -19.06
C SER A 50 6.09 -16.57 -18.52
N THR A 51 5.76 -15.30 -18.71
CA THR A 51 6.59 -14.15 -18.30
C THR A 51 6.73 -14.04 -16.77
N ILE A 52 5.63 -14.29 -16.05
CA ILE A 52 5.51 -14.01 -14.61
C ILE A 52 5.63 -15.30 -13.79
N ASP A 53 6.34 -15.25 -12.68
CA ASP A 53 6.47 -16.37 -11.73
C ASP A 53 5.78 -16.08 -10.39
N ILE A 54 5.85 -14.84 -9.90
CA ILE A 54 5.32 -14.41 -8.60
C ILE A 54 4.41 -13.18 -8.79
N ILE A 55 3.27 -13.15 -8.12
CA ILE A 55 2.35 -12.00 -8.13
C ILE A 55 1.98 -11.65 -6.68
N PRO A 56 2.60 -10.60 -6.09
CA PRO A 56 2.08 -9.95 -4.90
C PRO A 56 0.78 -9.19 -5.22
N LEU A 57 -0.29 -9.50 -4.49
CA LEU A 57 -1.59 -8.84 -4.59
C LEU A 57 -1.58 -7.58 -3.72
N ALA A 58 -1.69 -6.43 -4.37
CA ALA A 58 -1.52 -5.11 -3.81
C ALA A 58 -2.89 -4.41 -3.63
N PHE A 59 -3.46 -4.27 -2.43
CA PHE A 59 -2.89 -4.55 -1.11
C PHE A 59 -3.96 -4.91 -0.06
N LEU A 60 -3.52 -5.55 1.03
CA LEU A 60 -4.14 -5.38 2.35
C LEU A 60 -3.54 -4.13 2.99
N ASN A 61 -4.23 -3.00 2.84
CA ASN A 61 -3.73 -1.68 3.21
C ASN A 61 -4.32 -1.14 4.52
N ILE A 62 -5.23 -1.88 5.17
CA ILE A 62 -5.75 -1.53 6.50
C ILE A 62 -5.65 -2.75 7.41
N PHE A 63 -4.94 -2.66 8.54
CA PHE A 63 -4.79 -3.81 9.44
C PHE A 63 -6.01 -3.98 10.36
N ALA A 64 -6.70 -2.90 10.70
CA ALA A 64 -7.96 -2.94 11.42
C ALA A 64 -8.85 -1.75 11.05
N ASN A 65 -10.02 -2.04 10.49
CA ASN A 65 -11.14 -1.11 10.38
C ASN A 65 -11.86 -1.00 11.74
N THR A 66 -12.83 -0.09 11.84
CA THR A 66 -13.63 0.12 13.07
C THR A 66 -14.46 -1.09 13.51
N ASP A 67 -14.68 -2.05 12.61
CA ASP A 67 -15.32 -3.35 12.89
C ASP A 67 -14.31 -4.45 13.33
N GLY A 68 -13.03 -4.07 13.47
CA GLY A 68 -11.93 -4.95 13.80
C GLY A 68 -11.42 -5.81 12.65
N GLN A 69 -11.98 -5.74 11.43
CA GLN A 69 -11.54 -6.51 10.26
C GLN A 69 -10.45 -5.78 9.47
N PRO A 70 -9.50 -6.51 8.83
CA PRO A 70 -8.59 -5.87 7.89
C PRO A 70 -9.35 -5.29 6.69
N GLY A 71 -8.74 -4.35 6.00
CA GLY A 71 -9.21 -3.80 4.73
C GLY A 71 -8.25 -4.14 3.59
N VAL A 72 -8.83 -4.45 2.44
CA VAL A 72 -8.09 -4.65 1.19
C VAL A 72 -8.53 -3.59 0.19
N ASN A 73 -7.61 -3.21 -0.70
CA ASN A 73 -7.86 -2.33 -1.81
C ASN A 73 -7.17 -2.91 -3.04
N PHE A 74 -7.92 -3.23 -4.08
CA PHE A 74 -7.39 -3.69 -5.37
C PHE A 74 -7.88 -2.78 -6.50
N ALA A 75 -7.91 -1.47 -6.23
CA ALA A 75 -8.48 -0.46 -7.11
C ALA A 75 -9.84 -0.90 -7.68
N GLY A 76 -9.99 -0.89 -9.01
CA GLY A 76 -11.21 -1.34 -9.69
C GLY A 76 -11.31 -2.84 -9.96
N SER A 77 -10.45 -3.68 -9.37
CA SER A 77 -10.37 -5.12 -9.69
C SER A 77 -11.16 -6.03 -8.74
N CYS A 78 -11.82 -5.48 -7.71
CA CYS A 78 -12.75 -6.20 -6.82
C CYS A 78 -14.16 -5.56 -6.89
N ASN A 79 -14.63 -5.29 -8.10
CA ASN A 79 -15.94 -4.66 -8.32
C ASN A 79 -17.11 -5.66 -8.38
N ASP A 80 -16.82 -6.96 -8.33
CA ASP A 80 -17.80 -8.04 -8.48
C ASP A 80 -18.34 -8.59 -7.15
N GLY A 81 -17.80 -8.13 -6.02
CA GLY A 81 -18.30 -8.53 -4.71
C GLY A 81 -18.69 -7.34 -3.84
N ALA A 82 -19.55 -7.64 -2.88
CA ALA A 82 -19.98 -6.69 -1.87
C ALA A 82 -19.03 -6.72 -0.67
N TYR A 83 -19.24 -5.85 0.30
CA TYR A 83 -18.65 -6.05 1.61
C TYR A 83 -19.30 -7.26 2.30
N PHE A 84 -18.57 -7.98 3.14
CA PHE A 84 -19.20 -8.96 4.02
C PHE A 84 -20.20 -8.24 4.93
N SER A 85 -21.39 -8.83 5.10
CA SER A 85 -22.48 -8.21 5.85
C SER A 85 -22.04 -7.81 7.26
N GLY A 86 -22.26 -6.54 7.61
CA GLY A 86 -21.88 -5.98 8.90
C GLY A 86 -20.40 -5.61 9.02
N THR A 87 -19.64 -5.59 7.92
CA THR A 87 -18.21 -5.28 7.92
C THR A 87 -17.82 -4.31 6.80
N GLN A 88 -16.60 -3.80 6.87
CA GLN A 88 -15.88 -3.03 5.85
C GLN A 88 -14.84 -3.88 5.11
N LEU A 89 -14.92 -5.21 5.25
CA LEU A 89 -14.06 -6.14 4.51
C LEU A 89 -14.67 -6.46 3.15
N LEU A 90 -13.94 -6.19 2.07
CA LEU A 90 -14.34 -6.55 0.72
C LEU A 90 -14.37 -8.07 0.52
N HIS A 91 -15.40 -8.55 -0.17
CA HIS A 91 -15.47 -9.90 -0.72
C HIS A 91 -15.10 -9.83 -2.21
N CYS A 92 -14.10 -10.59 -2.65
CA CYS A 92 -13.52 -10.53 -3.99
C CYS A 92 -13.53 -11.91 -4.68
N PRO A 93 -14.71 -12.45 -5.03
CA PRO A 93 -14.83 -13.82 -5.51
C PRO A 93 -14.14 -14.05 -6.88
N GLN A 94 -14.11 -13.06 -7.79
CA GLN A 94 -13.32 -13.18 -9.03
C GLN A 94 -11.82 -13.31 -8.75
N ILE A 95 -11.28 -12.50 -7.83
CA ILE A 95 -9.86 -12.60 -7.45
C ILE A 95 -9.58 -14.00 -6.89
N GLY A 96 -10.47 -14.55 -6.05
CA GLY A 96 -10.37 -15.92 -5.58
C GLY A 96 -10.24 -16.95 -6.72
N ARG A 97 -11.18 -16.93 -7.68
CA ARG A 97 -11.11 -17.83 -8.86
C ARG A 97 -9.82 -17.64 -9.67
N ASP A 98 -9.37 -16.41 -9.81
CA ASP A 98 -8.16 -16.11 -10.55
C ASP A 98 -6.91 -16.62 -9.83
N ILE A 99 -6.84 -16.54 -8.49
CA ILE A 99 -5.75 -17.13 -7.69
C ILE A 99 -5.57 -18.61 -8.02
N GLN A 100 -6.65 -19.38 -8.04
CA GLN A 100 -6.62 -20.82 -8.38
C GLN A 100 -6.15 -21.06 -9.82
N THR A 101 -6.57 -20.18 -10.76
CA THR A 101 -6.14 -20.22 -12.16
C THR A 101 -4.62 -20.00 -12.27
N CYS A 102 -4.09 -19.02 -11.55
CA CYS A 102 -2.66 -18.72 -11.52
C CYS A 102 -1.83 -19.83 -10.89
N GLN A 103 -2.32 -20.41 -9.81
CA GLN A 103 -1.66 -21.53 -9.13
C GLN A 103 -1.62 -22.77 -10.03
N THR A 104 -2.69 -23.04 -10.77
CA THR A 104 -2.73 -24.10 -11.79
C THR A 104 -1.73 -23.84 -12.92
N ALA A 105 -1.50 -22.57 -13.29
CA ALA A 105 -0.47 -22.14 -14.23
C ALA A 105 0.96 -22.11 -13.63
N GLY A 106 1.15 -22.61 -12.41
CA GLY A 106 2.45 -22.72 -11.75
C GLY A 106 2.99 -21.43 -11.14
N LYS A 107 2.16 -20.38 -11.01
CA LYS A 107 2.55 -19.10 -10.41
C LYS A 107 2.35 -19.10 -8.90
N LYS A 108 3.09 -18.22 -8.21
CA LYS A 108 2.93 -17.99 -6.77
C LYS A 108 2.20 -16.69 -6.53
N ILE A 109 1.13 -16.76 -5.73
CA ILE A 109 0.33 -15.59 -5.37
C ILE A 109 0.56 -15.25 -3.90
N LEU A 110 1.09 -14.07 -3.62
CA LEU A 110 1.30 -13.57 -2.25
C LEU A 110 0.28 -12.47 -1.97
N LEU A 111 -0.29 -12.39 -0.77
CA LEU A 111 -1.04 -11.20 -0.37
C LEU A 111 -0.04 -10.17 0.19
N SER A 112 0.04 -8.99 -0.44
CA SER A 112 0.93 -7.93 0.03
C SER A 112 0.24 -7.03 1.04
N LEU A 113 0.90 -6.79 2.17
CA LEU A 113 0.44 -5.96 3.29
C LEU A 113 1.17 -4.62 3.24
N GLY A 114 0.42 -3.53 3.45
CA GLY A 114 0.95 -2.18 3.51
C GLY A 114 0.71 -1.40 2.22
N GLY A 115 1.79 -0.99 1.55
CA GLY A 115 1.84 -0.08 0.42
C GLY A 115 1.89 1.39 0.83
N ALA A 116 2.20 2.29 -0.11
CA ALA A 116 2.39 3.73 0.11
C ALA A 116 1.27 4.51 0.83
N SER A 117 0.08 3.93 1.03
CA SER A 117 -1.03 4.55 1.74
C SER A 117 -1.88 3.52 2.48
N GLY A 118 -2.51 3.91 3.59
CA GLY A 118 -3.34 3.02 4.39
C GLY A 118 -3.24 3.30 5.90
N ALA A 119 -3.79 2.38 6.69
CA ALA A 119 -3.76 2.44 8.15
C ALA A 119 -3.30 1.07 8.70
N TYR A 120 -2.00 0.96 8.94
CA TYR A 120 -1.36 -0.29 9.31
C TYR A 120 -0.20 -0.08 10.30
N GLY A 121 0.23 -1.17 10.93
CA GLY A 121 1.21 -1.16 12.01
C GLY A 121 0.74 -1.96 13.21
N PHE A 122 1.68 -2.34 14.07
CA PHE A 122 1.38 -3.06 15.32
C PHE A 122 1.89 -2.29 16.53
N THR A 123 1.16 -2.40 17.63
CA THR A 123 1.55 -1.81 18.92
C THR A 123 2.51 -2.71 19.71
N SER A 124 2.59 -4.00 19.36
CA SER A 124 3.42 -5.00 20.05
C SER A 124 3.63 -6.26 19.20
N ASP A 125 4.59 -7.10 19.60
CA ASP A 125 4.82 -8.42 19.02
C ASP A 125 3.63 -9.38 19.20
N ALA A 126 2.91 -9.26 20.31
CA ALA A 126 1.68 -10.02 20.53
C ALA A 126 0.60 -9.64 19.51
N ALA A 127 0.46 -8.35 19.20
CA ALA A 127 -0.45 -7.88 18.16
C ALA A 127 -0.04 -8.38 16.77
N GLY A 128 1.26 -8.35 16.44
CA GLY A 128 1.78 -8.90 15.18
C GLY A 128 1.50 -10.40 15.03
N SER A 129 1.70 -11.18 16.10
CA SER A 129 1.41 -12.63 16.11
C SER A 129 -0.09 -12.92 15.97
N ALA A 130 -0.94 -12.22 16.72
CA ALA A 130 -2.40 -12.38 16.63
C ALA A 130 -2.93 -11.99 15.24
N PHE A 131 -2.34 -10.98 14.61
CA PHE A 131 -2.68 -10.61 13.25
C PHE A 131 -2.25 -11.67 12.24
N ALA A 132 -1.11 -12.34 12.44
CA ALA A 132 -0.72 -13.47 11.63
C ALA A 132 -1.72 -14.63 11.71
N ASP A 133 -2.19 -14.99 12.91
CA ASP A 133 -3.25 -15.98 13.11
C ASP A 133 -4.53 -15.59 12.36
N LYS A 134 -4.91 -14.32 12.44
CA LYS A 134 -6.09 -13.79 11.76
C LYS A 134 -5.96 -13.93 10.24
N LEU A 135 -4.86 -13.48 9.65
CA LEU A 135 -4.66 -13.56 8.19
C LEU A 135 -4.51 -14.99 7.69
N TRP A 136 -3.88 -15.88 8.47
CA TRP A 136 -3.82 -17.29 8.14
C TRP A 136 -5.22 -17.91 8.04
N ASN A 137 -6.12 -17.55 8.96
CA ASN A 137 -7.50 -18.01 8.95
C ASN A 137 -8.37 -17.39 7.85
N MET A 138 -8.07 -16.17 7.41
CA MET A 138 -8.85 -15.45 6.40
C MET A 138 -8.40 -15.74 4.96
N PHE A 139 -7.10 -15.85 4.73
CA PHE A 139 -6.48 -15.91 3.40
C PHE A 139 -5.59 -17.13 3.20
N GLY A 140 -5.06 -17.69 4.30
CA GLY A 140 -4.21 -18.86 4.31
C GLY A 140 -5.01 -20.17 4.46
N GLY A 141 -4.31 -21.20 4.97
CA GLY A 141 -4.84 -22.55 5.14
C GLY A 141 -5.76 -22.76 6.36
N GLY A 142 -5.98 -21.71 7.17
CA GLY A 142 -6.94 -21.75 8.27
C GLY A 142 -8.38 -21.56 7.82
N SER A 143 -9.28 -21.33 8.78
CA SER A 143 -10.71 -21.12 8.51
C SER A 143 -11.25 -19.91 9.25
N TYR A 144 -12.06 -19.12 8.57
CA TYR A 144 -12.75 -17.96 9.13
C TYR A 144 -14.07 -17.74 8.41
N MET A 145 -15.03 -17.07 9.06
CA MET A 145 -16.34 -16.79 8.46
C MET A 145 -16.26 -15.77 7.32
N TYR A 146 -15.30 -14.83 7.38
CA TYR A 146 -15.08 -13.83 6.34
C TYR A 146 -13.80 -14.13 5.56
N ARG A 147 -13.94 -14.76 4.39
CA ARG A 147 -12.81 -15.09 3.52
C ARG A 147 -12.92 -14.32 2.20
N PRO A 148 -12.19 -13.21 2.02
CA PRO A 148 -12.31 -12.37 0.83
C PRO A 148 -12.13 -13.10 -0.50
N PHE A 149 -11.36 -14.19 -0.52
CA PHE A 149 -11.10 -14.99 -1.72
C PHE A 149 -11.82 -16.36 -1.70
N ASP A 150 -12.90 -16.47 -0.93
CA ASP A 150 -13.66 -17.69 -0.70
C ASP A 150 -12.76 -18.85 -0.24
N SER A 151 -12.82 -19.99 -0.94
CA SER A 151 -12.03 -21.19 -0.68
C SER A 151 -10.58 -21.08 -1.15
N SER A 152 -10.20 -19.98 -1.81
CA SER A 152 -8.84 -19.82 -2.31
C SER A 152 -7.87 -19.55 -1.16
N ILE A 153 -6.66 -20.09 -1.32
CA ILE A 153 -5.58 -20.01 -0.35
C ILE A 153 -4.39 -19.38 -1.08
N VAL A 154 -3.88 -18.26 -0.55
CA VAL A 154 -2.67 -17.63 -1.09
C VAL A 154 -1.44 -18.50 -0.84
N ASP A 155 -0.42 -18.38 -1.68
CA ASP A 155 0.87 -19.07 -1.51
C ASP A 155 1.77 -18.40 -0.47
N GLY A 156 1.32 -17.30 0.13
CA GLY A 156 2.07 -16.62 1.16
C GLY A 156 1.70 -15.16 1.34
N PHE A 157 2.56 -14.43 2.03
CA PHE A 157 2.39 -13.02 2.34
C PHE A 157 3.64 -12.22 1.96
N ASP A 158 3.44 -10.97 1.62
CA ASP A 158 4.48 -10.00 1.34
C ASP A 158 4.32 -8.79 2.28
N LEU A 159 5.41 -8.27 2.82
CA LEU A 159 5.44 -7.12 3.72
C LEU A 159 6.04 -5.92 2.99
N ASP A 160 5.17 -5.12 2.38
CA ASP A 160 5.50 -3.85 1.72
C ASP A 160 5.20 -2.69 2.68
N ILE A 161 5.99 -2.60 3.76
CA ILE A 161 5.77 -1.63 4.84
C ILE A 161 6.52 -0.35 4.52
N GLU A 162 5.78 0.72 4.25
CA GLU A 162 6.32 2.02 3.83
C GLU A 162 6.12 3.14 4.87
N GLY A 163 5.62 2.78 6.06
CA GLY A 163 5.40 3.72 7.16
C GLY A 163 4.83 3.08 8.42
N GLY A 164 4.63 3.89 9.45
CA GLY A 164 4.07 3.45 10.73
C GLY A 164 5.14 2.97 11.73
N PRO A 165 4.74 2.21 12.76
CA PRO A 165 5.68 1.61 13.72
C PRO A 165 6.37 0.38 13.13
N THR A 166 7.66 0.20 13.43
CA THR A 166 8.47 -0.97 13.00
C THR A 166 8.23 -2.24 13.85
N THR A 167 7.47 -2.10 14.94
CA THR A 167 7.19 -3.16 15.93
C THR A 167 6.32 -4.27 15.35
N GLY A 168 6.51 -5.52 15.80
CA GLY A 168 5.57 -6.62 15.58
C GLY A 168 5.72 -7.39 14.28
N TYR A 169 6.41 -6.84 13.26
CA TYR A 169 6.59 -7.54 11.98
C TYR A 169 7.44 -8.81 12.08
N ALA A 170 8.47 -8.82 12.94
CA ALA A 170 9.26 -10.03 13.20
C ALA A 170 8.39 -11.14 13.79
N ALA A 171 7.56 -10.80 14.78
CA ALA A 171 6.63 -11.72 15.43
C ALA A 171 5.56 -12.22 14.45
N PHE A 172 5.02 -11.34 13.60
CA PHE A 172 4.13 -11.72 12.51
C PHE A 172 4.76 -12.78 11.59
N VAL A 173 5.99 -12.54 11.11
CA VAL A 173 6.70 -13.47 10.21
C VAL A 173 6.94 -14.82 10.89
N ASN A 174 7.41 -14.80 12.14
CA ASN A 174 7.69 -16.01 12.90
C ASN A 174 6.40 -16.83 13.13
N GLN A 175 5.29 -16.17 13.45
CA GLN A 175 3.99 -16.83 13.62
C GLN A 175 3.46 -17.38 12.29
N MET A 176 3.63 -16.67 11.18
CA MET A 176 3.29 -17.21 9.85
C MET A 176 4.10 -18.47 9.51
N ARG A 177 5.38 -18.53 9.89
CA ARG A 177 6.19 -19.75 9.69
C ARG A 177 5.68 -20.95 10.50
N VAL A 178 5.12 -20.73 11.70
CA VAL A 178 4.45 -21.78 12.47
C VAL A 178 3.23 -22.31 11.70
N HIS A 179 2.40 -21.43 11.16
CA HIS A 179 1.24 -21.83 10.33
C HIS A 179 1.64 -22.57 9.06
N TYR A 180 2.70 -22.12 8.39
CA TYR A 180 3.17 -22.79 7.17
C TYR A 180 3.62 -24.23 7.46
N ALA A 181 4.26 -24.45 8.61
CA ALA A 181 4.66 -25.78 9.05
C ALA A 181 3.47 -26.71 9.37
N SER A 182 2.28 -26.16 9.66
CA SER A 182 1.08 -26.95 9.94
C SER A 182 0.43 -27.54 8.69
N MET A 183 0.86 -27.15 7.48
CA MET A 183 0.37 -27.68 6.20
C MET A 183 1.54 -28.13 5.30
N PRO A 184 2.26 -29.21 5.67
CA PRO A 184 3.51 -29.60 5.02
C PRO A 184 3.36 -30.07 3.57
N SER A 185 2.13 -30.38 3.12
CA SER A 185 1.84 -30.74 1.72
C SER A 185 1.89 -29.54 0.77
N ARG A 186 1.96 -28.31 1.29
CA ARG A 186 2.01 -27.08 0.51
C ARG A 186 3.16 -26.20 0.97
N THR A 187 3.97 -25.74 0.03
CA THR A 187 5.01 -24.75 0.31
C THR A 187 4.42 -23.35 0.27
N PHE A 188 4.62 -22.60 1.35
CA PHE A 188 4.25 -21.20 1.48
C PHE A 188 5.49 -20.32 1.53
N TYR A 189 5.34 -19.06 1.13
CA TYR A 189 6.43 -18.08 1.04
C TYR A 189 6.14 -16.85 1.89
N ILE A 190 7.19 -16.19 2.36
CA ILE A 190 7.07 -14.85 2.93
C ILE A 190 8.11 -13.91 2.33
N ALA A 191 7.65 -12.74 1.92
CA ALA A 191 8.47 -11.73 1.27
C ALA A 191 8.41 -10.39 2.01
N ALA A 192 9.33 -9.50 1.68
CA ALA A 192 9.31 -8.10 2.10
C ALA A 192 9.80 -7.21 0.95
N ALA A 193 9.35 -5.95 0.93
CA ALA A 193 9.73 -4.98 -0.10
C ALA A 193 10.39 -3.72 0.50
N PRO A 194 11.60 -3.83 1.09
CA PRO A 194 12.32 -2.67 1.60
C PRO A 194 12.70 -1.71 0.48
N GLN A 195 12.95 -0.43 0.82
CA GLN A 195 13.62 0.50 -0.08
C GLN A 195 15.12 0.17 -0.20
N CYS A 196 15.82 0.70 -1.21
CA CYS A 196 17.24 0.40 -1.39
C CYS A 196 18.19 0.93 -0.29
N PRO A 197 17.92 2.03 0.45
CA PRO A 197 18.78 2.42 1.58
C PRO A 197 18.87 1.29 2.60
N TYR A 198 20.08 0.97 3.03
CA TYR A 198 20.31 -0.13 3.98
C TYR A 198 20.99 0.40 5.25
N PRO A 199 20.51 0.07 6.46
CA PRO A 199 19.30 -0.72 6.71
C PRO A 199 18.02 0.04 6.34
N ASP A 200 17.01 -0.69 5.85
CA ASP A 200 15.67 -0.13 5.65
C ASP A 200 15.03 0.23 7.00
N TYR A 201 14.42 1.41 7.11
CA TYR A 201 13.92 1.88 8.41
C TYR A 201 12.75 1.05 8.92
N GLU A 202 11.81 0.68 8.05
CA GLU A 202 10.53 0.10 8.46
C GLU A 202 10.64 -1.40 8.72
N ILE A 203 11.31 -2.15 7.83
CA ILE A 203 11.25 -3.62 7.84
C ILE A 203 12.57 -4.30 8.22
N ASN A 204 13.70 -3.56 8.33
CA ASN A 204 14.98 -4.17 8.70
C ASN A 204 14.99 -4.91 10.05
N PRO A 205 14.30 -4.45 11.11
CA PRO A 205 14.18 -5.23 12.34
C PRO A 205 13.65 -6.64 12.07
N ALA A 206 12.59 -6.79 11.25
CA ALA A 206 12.07 -8.09 10.87
C ALA A 206 13.02 -8.86 9.94
N LEU A 207 13.59 -8.21 8.92
CA LEU A 207 14.52 -8.84 7.97
C LEU A 207 15.73 -9.50 8.66
N SER A 208 16.21 -8.88 9.73
CA SER A 208 17.38 -9.35 10.48
C SER A 208 17.07 -10.43 11.53
N SER A 209 15.80 -10.56 11.96
CA SER A 209 15.40 -11.49 13.04
C SER A 209 14.46 -12.61 12.60
N SER A 210 13.97 -12.60 11.36
CA SER A 210 12.97 -13.56 10.88
C SER A 210 13.30 -14.17 9.51
N MET A 211 12.70 -15.32 9.22
CA MET A 211 12.95 -16.10 8.01
C MET A 211 12.15 -15.59 6.81
N PHE A 212 12.74 -14.78 5.93
CA PHE A 212 12.15 -14.38 4.63
C PHE A 212 12.66 -15.25 3.47
N ASP A 213 11.80 -15.52 2.48
CA ASP A 213 12.18 -16.24 1.25
C ASP A 213 12.66 -15.27 0.17
N PHE A 214 11.95 -14.15 0.02
CA PHE A 214 12.21 -13.14 -1.02
C PHE A 214 12.32 -11.75 -0.41
N VAL A 215 13.22 -10.93 -0.94
CA VAL A 215 13.34 -9.52 -0.60
C VAL A 215 13.30 -8.72 -1.90
N PHE A 216 12.18 -8.03 -2.12
CA PHE A 216 11.89 -7.21 -3.28
C PHE A 216 12.42 -5.78 -3.09
N VAL A 217 13.75 -5.62 -3.07
CA VAL A 217 14.38 -4.31 -2.79
C VAL A 217 14.00 -3.29 -3.86
N GLN A 218 13.41 -2.18 -3.45
CA GLN A 218 12.98 -1.09 -4.33
C GLN A 218 14.17 -0.21 -4.72
N PHE A 219 14.84 -0.52 -5.82
CA PHE A 219 15.97 0.27 -6.36
C PHE A 219 15.48 1.46 -7.19
N TYR A 220 14.65 2.32 -6.58
CA TYR A 220 14.12 3.55 -7.17
C TYR A 220 13.69 4.55 -6.10
N ASN A 221 13.31 5.78 -6.50
CA ASN A 221 12.94 6.90 -5.61
C ASN A 221 13.99 7.30 -4.54
N ASN A 222 15.23 6.80 -4.69
CA ASN A 222 16.31 6.91 -3.71
C ASN A 222 17.67 7.06 -4.39
N TYR A 223 18.68 7.53 -3.64
CA TYR A 223 20.05 7.75 -4.13
C TYR A 223 20.74 6.47 -4.66
N CYS A 224 20.30 5.30 -4.17
CA CYS A 224 20.82 3.98 -4.52
C CYS A 224 20.04 3.28 -5.65
N GLY A 225 19.22 4.02 -6.40
CA GLY A 225 18.37 3.47 -7.46
C GLY A 225 19.13 2.81 -8.62
N VAL A 226 18.44 1.97 -9.39
CA VAL A 226 19.03 1.22 -10.51
C VAL A 226 19.60 2.13 -11.61
N ASN A 227 19.08 3.36 -11.74
CA ASN A 227 19.56 4.36 -12.69
C ASN A 227 20.98 4.88 -12.37
N VAL A 228 21.52 4.61 -11.17
CA VAL A 228 22.91 4.93 -10.80
C VAL A 228 23.82 3.69 -10.79
N TYR A 229 23.41 2.60 -11.45
CA TYR A 229 24.23 1.40 -11.62
C TYR A 229 25.62 1.75 -12.19
N GLY A 230 26.66 1.09 -11.66
CA GLY A 230 28.06 1.35 -11.99
C GLY A 230 28.71 2.47 -11.17
N THR A 231 27.94 3.19 -10.34
CA THR A 231 28.48 4.12 -9.33
C THR A 231 28.58 3.46 -7.95
N SER A 232 29.26 4.11 -7.02
CA SER A 232 29.33 3.68 -5.61
C SER A 232 27.99 3.70 -4.87
N ASN A 233 26.98 4.41 -5.40
CA ASN A 233 25.68 4.55 -4.75
C ASN A 233 24.77 3.33 -4.98
N PHE A 234 24.92 2.62 -6.11
CA PHE A 234 24.13 1.43 -6.38
C PHE A 234 24.59 0.28 -5.47
N ASN A 235 23.74 -0.12 -4.52
CA ASN A 235 24.16 -0.89 -3.35
C ASN A 235 23.65 -2.35 -3.32
N PHE A 236 23.46 -2.99 -4.47
CA PHE A 236 23.05 -4.41 -4.50
C PHE A 236 24.03 -5.33 -3.74
N ALA A 237 25.32 -5.02 -3.76
CA ALA A 237 26.34 -5.73 -2.98
C ALA A 237 26.06 -5.72 -1.47
N THR A 238 25.48 -4.63 -0.94
CA THR A 238 25.09 -4.52 0.47
C THR A 238 23.94 -5.48 0.78
N TRP A 239 22.94 -5.55 -0.10
CA TRP A 239 21.82 -6.49 0.03
C TRP A 239 22.24 -7.96 -0.14
N ASP A 240 23.22 -8.25 -1.01
CA ASP A 240 23.84 -9.59 -1.10
C ASP A 240 24.60 -9.94 0.19
N THR A 241 25.31 -8.96 0.78
CA THR A 241 25.98 -9.13 2.08
C THR A 241 24.96 -9.43 3.18
N PHE A 242 23.84 -8.71 3.23
CA PHE A 242 22.72 -9.00 4.13
C PHE A 242 22.24 -10.45 3.94
N ALA A 243 21.99 -10.88 2.70
CA ALA A 243 21.49 -12.23 2.41
C ALA A 243 22.42 -13.32 2.96
N LYS A 244 23.74 -13.12 2.83
CA LYS A 244 24.76 -14.08 3.26
C LYS A 244 25.05 -14.03 4.76
N THR A 245 25.06 -12.84 5.36
CA THR A 245 25.62 -12.63 6.70
C THR A 245 24.57 -12.35 7.76
N THR A 246 23.56 -11.54 7.45
CA THR A 246 22.57 -11.06 8.43
C THR A 246 21.29 -11.90 8.42
N SER A 247 20.75 -12.21 7.24
CA SER A 247 19.44 -12.89 7.15
C SER A 247 19.45 -14.23 7.89
N PRO A 248 18.42 -14.56 8.68
CA PRO A 248 18.25 -15.90 9.24
C PRO A 248 18.13 -16.98 8.15
N ASN A 249 17.52 -16.64 7.00
CA ASN A 249 17.46 -17.52 5.84
C ASN A 249 18.67 -17.29 4.92
N LYS A 250 19.70 -18.12 5.02
CA LYS A 250 20.88 -18.03 4.13
C LYS A 250 20.60 -18.37 2.66
N LYS A 251 19.37 -18.80 2.34
CA LYS A 251 18.90 -19.04 0.97
C LYS A 251 17.94 -17.94 0.48
N VAL A 252 17.78 -16.86 1.24
CA VAL A 252 16.93 -15.71 0.85
C VAL A 252 17.36 -15.18 -0.52
N LYS A 253 16.39 -14.82 -1.35
CA LYS A 253 16.62 -14.27 -2.68
C LYS A 253 16.33 -12.78 -2.73
N ILE A 254 17.30 -12.02 -3.21
CA ILE A 254 17.22 -10.57 -3.40
C ILE A 254 16.79 -10.28 -4.84
N PHE A 255 15.72 -9.53 -5.01
CA PHE A 255 15.20 -9.11 -6.31
C PHE A 255 15.57 -7.66 -6.59
N LEU A 256 15.88 -7.36 -7.85
CA LEU A 256 16.04 -6.00 -8.35
C LEU A 256 14.65 -5.40 -8.61
N GLY A 257 14.13 -4.62 -7.68
CA GLY A 257 12.89 -3.85 -7.86
C GLY A 257 13.10 -2.61 -8.71
N VAL A 258 12.33 -2.47 -9.80
CA VAL A 258 12.47 -1.37 -10.76
C VAL A 258 11.12 -0.75 -11.15
N PRO A 259 11.07 0.56 -11.45
CA PRO A 259 9.91 1.17 -12.09
C PRO A 259 9.78 0.61 -13.51
N ALA A 260 8.59 0.11 -13.88
CA ALA A 260 8.39 -0.49 -15.19
C ALA A 260 8.13 0.53 -16.32
N ALA A 261 7.97 1.81 -15.98
CA ALA A 261 7.77 2.92 -16.90
C ALA A 261 8.25 4.23 -16.26
N ALA A 262 8.48 5.28 -17.06
CA ALA A 262 8.88 6.59 -16.56
C ALA A 262 7.85 7.23 -15.60
N SER A 263 6.57 6.88 -15.75
CA SER A 263 5.47 7.32 -14.88
C SER A 263 5.25 6.45 -13.65
N ALA A 264 5.97 5.33 -13.52
CA ALA A 264 5.73 4.34 -12.45
C ALA A 264 6.33 4.76 -11.09
N ALA A 265 7.27 5.71 -11.10
CA ALA A 265 7.94 6.23 -9.91
C ALA A 265 8.41 7.67 -10.14
N GLY A 266 8.78 8.38 -9.08
CA GLY A 266 9.33 9.73 -9.17
C GLY A 266 10.73 9.77 -9.80
N SER A 267 11.53 8.72 -9.61
CA SER A 267 12.82 8.53 -10.26
C SER A 267 13.19 7.04 -10.34
N GLY A 268 14.19 6.69 -11.16
CA GLY A 268 14.76 5.33 -11.21
C GLY A 268 14.42 4.49 -12.44
N TYR A 269 13.52 4.96 -13.32
CA TYR A 269 13.24 4.26 -14.57
C TYR A 269 14.49 4.19 -15.47
N ILE A 270 14.70 3.04 -16.08
CA ILE A 270 15.74 2.78 -17.08
C ILE A 270 15.14 2.05 -18.28
N SER A 271 15.77 2.16 -19.45
CA SER A 271 15.32 1.45 -20.65
C SER A 271 15.40 -0.08 -20.47
N ALA A 272 14.61 -0.83 -21.25
CA ALA A 272 14.63 -2.30 -21.22
C ALA A 272 16.02 -2.88 -21.58
N ALA A 273 16.78 -2.20 -22.45
CA ALA A 273 18.14 -2.60 -22.82
C ALA A 273 19.12 -2.42 -21.64
N GLN A 274 19.03 -1.30 -20.91
CA GLN A 274 19.80 -1.09 -19.69
C GLN A 274 19.44 -2.12 -18.62
N LEU A 275 18.14 -2.34 -18.38
CA LEU A 275 17.67 -3.34 -17.42
C LEU A 275 18.20 -4.74 -17.76
N SER A 276 18.15 -5.12 -19.05
CA SER A 276 18.66 -6.41 -19.52
C SER A 276 20.15 -6.58 -19.23
N THR A 277 20.94 -5.52 -19.45
CA THR A 277 22.39 -5.52 -19.20
C THR A 277 22.68 -5.64 -17.72
N ILE A 278 22.01 -4.84 -16.89
CA ILE A 278 22.18 -4.83 -15.44
C ILE A 278 21.75 -6.16 -14.82
N ALA A 279 20.58 -6.67 -15.19
CA ALA A 279 20.05 -7.91 -14.66
C ALA A 279 20.99 -9.10 -14.92
N LYS A 280 21.55 -9.21 -16.14
CA LYS A 280 22.54 -10.24 -16.47
C LYS A 280 23.82 -10.10 -15.66
N ALA A 281 24.31 -8.87 -15.44
CA ALA A 281 25.48 -8.62 -14.62
C ALA A 281 25.24 -9.04 -13.16
N LEU A 282 24.11 -8.66 -12.57
CA LEU A 282 23.75 -9.06 -11.21
C LEU A 282 23.56 -10.57 -11.07
N GLN A 283 22.89 -11.19 -12.04
CA GLN A 283 22.67 -12.64 -12.09
C GLN A 283 23.98 -13.42 -12.12
N ALA A 284 24.99 -12.94 -12.86
CA ALA A 284 26.31 -13.54 -12.92
C ALA A 284 27.14 -13.30 -11.65
N GLN A 285 26.97 -12.13 -11.02
CA GLN A 285 27.80 -11.71 -9.89
C GLN A 285 27.31 -12.22 -8.53
N TYR A 286 26.00 -12.31 -8.31
CA TYR A 286 25.42 -12.55 -6.99
C TYR A 286 24.55 -13.82 -6.96
N SER A 287 24.96 -14.82 -6.17
CA SER A 287 24.18 -16.05 -5.95
C SER A 287 22.86 -15.82 -5.20
N SER A 288 22.77 -14.72 -4.45
CA SER A 288 21.55 -14.27 -3.79
C SER A 288 20.54 -13.64 -4.75
N PHE A 289 20.93 -13.30 -5.99
CA PHE A 289 20.01 -12.75 -6.98
C PHE A 289 18.86 -13.74 -7.25
N GLY A 290 17.63 -13.24 -7.09
CA GLY A 290 16.39 -13.98 -7.30
C GLY A 290 15.70 -13.66 -8.62
N GLY A 291 15.95 -12.46 -9.15
CA GLY A 291 15.29 -11.95 -10.34
C GLY A 291 14.91 -10.48 -10.24
N ILE A 292 13.83 -10.11 -10.92
CA ILE A 292 13.36 -8.71 -11.04
C ILE A 292 11.97 -8.58 -10.43
N MET A 293 11.70 -7.44 -9.81
CA MET A 293 10.37 -7.05 -9.33
C MET A 293 9.91 -5.75 -10.01
N MET A 294 8.63 -5.62 -10.39
CA MET A 294 8.07 -4.40 -10.99
C MET A 294 6.53 -4.30 -10.86
N ASP A 295 5.94 -3.15 -11.23
CA ASP A 295 4.47 -3.00 -11.31
C ASP A 295 3.89 -3.59 -12.60
N THR A 296 2.81 -4.38 -12.49
CA THR A 296 2.19 -5.07 -13.61
C THR A 296 1.59 -4.14 -14.66
N SER A 297 0.79 -3.16 -14.23
CA SER A 297 0.02 -2.28 -15.13
C SER A 297 0.93 -1.38 -15.97
N GLN A 298 2.02 -0.91 -15.37
CA GLN A 298 3.05 -0.11 -16.02
C GLN A 298 3.87 -0.97 -16.98
N ALA A 299 4.27 -2.18 -16.56
CA ALA A 299 5.10 -3.07 -17.37
C ALA A 299 4.39 -3.54 -18.64
N TRP A 300 3.08 -3.82 -18.57
CA TRP A 300 2.30 -4.26 -19.72
C TRP A 300 2.05 -3.14 -20.74
N ARG A 301 1.98 -1.89 -20.28
CA ARG A 301 1.74 -0.74 -21.16
C ARG A 301 3.01 -0.20 -21.80
N ASN A 302 4.15 -0.38 -21.15
CA ASN A 302 5.44 0.04 -21.69
C ASN A 302 5.89 -0.94 -22.78
N GLN A 303 5.54 -0.63 -24.03
CA GLN A 303 5.93 -1.42 -25.21
C GLN A 303 7.39 -1.13 -25.58
N VAL A 304 8.21 -2.18 -25.63
CA VAL A 304 9.62 -2.12 -26.05
C VAL A 304 9.72 -2.33 -27.56
N THR A 305 8.89 -3.22 -28.11
CA THR A 305 8.65 -3.39 -29.55
C THR A 305 7.15 -3.49 -29.80
N SER A 306 6.73 -3.68 -31.06
CA SER A 306 5.31 -3.88 -31.40
C SER A 306 4.69 -5.16 -30.80
N THR A 307 5.52 -6.10 -30.33
CA THR A 307 5.08 -7.41 -29.83
C THR A 307 5.59 -7.73 -28.42
N MET A 308 6.37 -6.84 -27.81
CA MET A 308 7.06 -7.11 -26.55
C MET A 308 6.95 -5.92 -25.61
N ASN A 309 6.41 -6.18 -24.42
CA ASN A 309 6.35 -5.21 -23.34
C ASN A 309 7.58 -5.30 -22.41
N TYR A 310 7.68 -4.39 -21.45
CA TYR A 310 8.84 -4.25 -20.56
C TYR A 310 9.08 -5.48 -19.68
N ALA A 311 8.01 -6.09 -19.15
CA ALA A 311 8.10 -7.32 -18.35
C ALA A 311 8.63 -8.50 -19.18
N GLN A 312 8.16 -8.65 -20.42
CA GLN A 312 8.62 -9.69 -21.34
C GLN A 312 10.09 -9.50 -21.69
N ALA A 313 10.51 -8.28 -22.00
CA ALA A 313 11.92 -7.97 -22.25
C ALA A 313 12.81 -8.33 -21.04
N ALA A 314 12.37 -8.00 -19.82
CA ALA A 314 13.07 -8.35 -18.60
C ALA A 314 13.17 -9.88 -18.40
N LYS A 315 12.07 -10.63 -18.60
CA LYS A 315 12.08 -12.09 -18.48
C LYS A 315 13.00 -12.75 -19.51
N ILE A 316 12.95 -12.30 -20.77
CA ILE A 316 13.82 -12.79 -21.85
C ILE A 316 15.29 -12.58 -21.48
N ALA A 317 15.63 -11.43 -20.90
CA ALA A 317 16.99 -11.17 -20.45
C ALA A 317 17.44 -12.14 -19.35
N LEU A 318 16.57 -12.42 -18.37
CA LEU A 318 16.84 -13.34 -17.26
C LEU A 318 17.03 -14.79 -17.72
N THR A 319 16.30 -15.23 -18.75
CA THR A 319 16.31 -16.62 -19.24
C THR A 319 17.30 -16.86 -20.38
N ASN A 320 18.28 -15.96 -20.58
CA ASN A 320 19.25 -16.04 -21.68
C ASN A 320 18.58 -16.16 -23.06
N ASN A 321 17.55 -15.35 -23.29
CA ASN A 321 16.76 -15.29 -24.52
C ASN A 321 15.93 -16.55 -24.83
N ALA A 322 15.56 -17.34 -23.81
CA ALA A 322 14.58 -18.41 -24.02
C ALA A 322 13.23 -17.82 -24.48
N ILE A 323 12.53 -18.55 -25.37
CA ILE A 323 11.25 -18.11 -25.94
C ILE A 323 10.22 -17.98 -24.80
N VAL A 324 9.77 -16.76 -24.55
CA VAL A 324 8.64 -16.48 -23.66
C VAL A 324 7.36 -16.60 -24.47
N SER A 325 6.49 -17.54 -24.11
CA SER A 325 5.18 -17.68 -24.74
C SER A 325 4.31 -16.45 -24.43
N ILE A 326 3.92 -15.78 -25.51
CA ILE A 326 2.96 -14.68 -25.49
C ILE A 326 1.62 -15.29 -25.89
N PRO A 327 0.63 -15.40 -24.98
CA PRO A 327 -0.72 -15.72 -25.40
C PRO A 327 -1.20 -14.61 -26.33
N ALA A 328 -1.62 -14.97 -27.55
CA ALA A 328 -2.42 -14.07 -28.36
C ALA A 328 -3.66 -13.68 -27.54
N ALA A 329 -3.97 -12.38 -27.46
CA ALA A 329 -5.17 -11.90 -26.80
C ALA A 329 -6.41 -12.51 -27.46
N SER A 330 -6.88 -13.65 -26.94
CA SER A 330 -8.17 -14.22 -27.29
C SER A 330 -9.16 -13.76 -26.23
N PRO A 331 -10.24 -13.07 -26.60
CA PRO A 331 -11.24 -12.67 -25.62
C PRO A 331 -11.78 -13.92 -24.90
N PRO A 332 -12.06 -13.85 -23.59
CA PRO A 332 -12.71 -14.95 -22.89
C PRO A 332 -14.02 -15.24 -23.61
N LYS A 333 -14.15 -16.46 -24.12
CA LYS A 333 -15.40 -16.96 -24.68
C LYS A 333 -16.41 -16.98 -23.55
N ILE A 334 -17.33 -16.02 -23.56
CA ILE A 334 -18.52 -16.04 -22.69
C ILE A 334 -19.32 -17.27 -23.13
N THR A 335 -19.16 -18.38 -22.43
CA THR A 335 -20.14 -19.47 -22.47
C THR A 335 -21.38 -18.98 -21.74
N THR A 336 -22.33 -18.46 -22.51
CA THR A 336 -23.72 -18.32 -22.06
C THR A 336 -24.17 -19.68 -21.53
N ALA A 337 -24.42 -19.76 -20.23
CA ALA A 337 -24.96 -20.95 -19.60
C ALA A 337 -26.29 -21.30 -20.29
N LYS A 338 -26.27 -22.37 -21.09
CA LYS A 338 -27.48 -22.95 -21.65
C LYS A 338 -28.29 -23.51 -20.48
N LYS A 339 -29.38 -22.82 -20.15
CA LYS A 339 -30.40 -23.23 -19.18
C LYS A 339 -30.79 -24.69 -19.48
N THR A 340 -30.28 -25.62 -18.68
CA THR A 340 -30.61 -27.04 -18.77
C THR A 340 -31.80 -27.27 -17.86
N THR A 341 -32.96 -27.50 -18.46
CA THR A 341 -34.16 -27.98 -17.78
C THR A 341 -33.87 -29.38 -17.23
N ALA A 342 -33.87 -29.50 -15.90
CA ALA A 342 -33.83 -30.80 -15.23
C ALA A 342 -35.20 -31.50 -15.35
N PRO A 343 -35.26 -32.80 -15.66
CA PRO A 343 -36.50 -33.55 -15.65
C PRO A 343 -36.91 -33.92 -14.23
N THR A 344 -38.15 -33.59 -13.90
CA THR A 344 -38.86 -33.96 -12.66
C THR A 344 -38.92 -35.48 -12.53
N LYS A 345 -38.39 -36.04 -11.43
CA LYS A 345 -38.65 -37.44 -11.05
C LYS A 345 -39.30 -37.50 -9.68
N ALA A 346 -40.43 -38.20 -9.65
CA ALA A 346 -41.40 -38.28 -8.57
C ALA A 346 -40.82 -38.83 -7.27
N ALA A 347 -41.32 -38.26 -6.17
CA ALA A 347 -41.11 -38.75 -4.81
C ALA A 347 -41.77 -40.12 -4.62
N THR A 348 -41.05 -41.05 -3.99
CA THR A 348 -41.63 -42.29 -3.48
C THR A 348 -41.26 -42.45 -2.03
N THR A 349 -42.30 -42.55 -1.22
CA THR A 349 -42.35 -42.64 0.24
C THR A 349 -41.96 -44.03 0.72
N LEU A 350 -41.01 -44.17 1.66
CA LEU A 350 -40.88 -45.38 2.47
C LEU A 350 -40.55 -45.09 3.94
N LYS A 351 -41.61 -45.30 4.73
CA LYS A 351 -41.79 -45.75 6.12
C LYS A 351 -40.66 -45.61 7.17
N GLN A 352 -41.09 -44.92 8.22
CA GLN A 352 -40.60 -44.78 9.58
C GLN A 352 -40.48 -46.12 10.34
N LYS A 353 -39.41 -46.26 11.14
CA LYS A 353 -39.32 -47.25 12.25
C LYS A 353 -38.61 -46.62 13.46
N THR A 354 -39.39 -46.41 14.52
CA THR A 354 -39.04 -46.23 15.95
C THR A 354 -38.31 -47.47 16.48
N THR A 355 -37.40 -47.54 17.46
CA THR A 355 -37.04 -46.86 18.74
C THR A 355 -35.60 -47.36 19.08
N THR A 356 -34.75 -46.74 19.90
CA THR A 356 -34.68 -46.88 21.39
C THR A 356 -33.53 -46.04 21.96
N LYS A 357 -33.69 -45.63 23.23
CA LYS A 357 -32.89 -44.73 24.10
C LYS A 357 -31.63 -45.38 24.72
N LEU A 358 -30.87 -44.52 25.44
CA LEU A 358 -29.73 -44.71 26.37
C LEU A 358 -28.32 -44.61 25.74
N GLY A 359 -27.36 -43.85 26.27
CA GLY A 359 -27.30 -43.04 27.50
C GLY A 359 -26.12 -42.06 27.45
N GLY A 360 -26.20 -41.02 28.27
CA GLY A 360 -25.24 -39.92 28.28
C GLY A 360 -23.95 -40.21 29.06
N LYS A 361 -22.95 -39.35 28.85
CA LYS A 361 -22.00 -38.89 29.86
C LYS A 361 -21.47 -37.50 29.47
N VAL A 362 -21.82 -36.54 30.31
CA VAL A 362 -21.29 -35.18 30.37
C VAL A 362 -20.03 -35.21 31.21
N LEU A 363 -18.94 -34.60 30.74
CA LEU A 363 -17.72 -34.37 31.50
C LEU A 363 -17.67 -32.88 31.87
N THR A 364 -17.92 -32.59 33.15
CA THR A 364 -17.80 -31.26 33.76
C THR A 364 -16.42 -31.07 34.38
N SER A 365 -15.78 -29.94 34.06
CA SER A 365 -14.57 -29.43 34.73
C SER A 365 -14.85 -29.05 36.20
N PRO A 366 -13.91 -29.27 37.13
CA PRO A 366 -14.04 -28.74 38.48
C PRO A 366 -13.57 -27.28 38.55
N LYS A 367 -14.44 -26.43 39.09
CA LYS A 367 -14.12 -25.11 39.66
C LYS A 367 -13.19 -25.32 40.86
N ILE A 368 -12.05 -24.60 40.86
CA ILE A 368 -11.19 -24.46 42.04
C ILE A 368 -11.66 -23.24 42.82
N THR A 369 -12.04 -23.49 44.07
CA THR A 369 -12.34 -22.51 45.13
C THR A 369 -11.04 -22.03 45.78
N CYS A 370 -10.98 -20.73 46.08
CA CYS A 370 -9.92 -20.08 46.84
C CYS A 370 -10.35 -19.87 48.30
N PRO A 371 -9.47 -20.06 49.29
CA PRO A 371 -9.54 -19.31 50.53
C PRO A 371 -8.22 -18.65 50.97
N LEU A 372 -8.32 -17.34 51.22
CA LEU A 372 -7.86 -16.57 52.39
C LEU A 372 -6.36 -16.51 52.82
N THR A 373 -5.93 -15.25 52.97
CA THR A 373 -5.13 -14.61 54.06
C THR A 373 -3.67 -14.16 53.82
N CYS A 374 -3.55 -12.82 53.85
CA CYS A 374 -2.62 -11.96 54.61
C CYS A 374 -1.10 -12.19 54.58
N GLY A 375 -0.37 -11.14 54.18
CA GLY A 375 1.04 -10.96 54.52
C GLY A 375 1.69 -9.83 53.73
N GLY A 376 1.58 -8.59 54.21
CA GLY A 376 2.30 -7.45 53.62
C GLY A 376 3.78 -7.46 53.96
N ALA A 377 4.59 -6.90 53.07
CA ALA A 377 5.85 -6.25 53.42
C ALA A 377 6.23 -5.24 52.33
N VAL A 378 6.20 -3.97 52.74
CA VAL A 378 6.80 -2.82 52.06
C VAL A 378 8.31 -2.96 52.10
N LEU A 379 9.00 -2.76 50.98
CA LEU A 379 10.40 -2.32 50.97
C LEU A 379 10.60 -1.28 49.86
N THR A 380 10.58 -0.03 50.29
CA THR A 380 11.15 1.15 49.64
C THR A 380 12.67 1.02 49.56
N LYS A 381 13.27 1.33 48.41
CA LYS A 381 14.57 2.02 48.39
C LYS A 381 14.79 2.86 47.15
N THR A 382 15.04 4.12 47.46
CA THR A 382 15.38 5.30 46.68
C THR A 382 16.83 5.25 46.15
N THR A 383 17.06 5.72 44.92
CA THR A 383 18.28 6.44 44.48
C THR A 383 17.93 7.21 43.19
N LYS A 384 17.58 8.50 43.29
CA LYS A 384 18.44 9.70 43.23
C LYS A 384 18.95 10.01 41.80
N ALA A 385 18.24 10.96 41.18
CA ALA A 385 18.58 11.61 39.93
C ALA A 385 19.80 12.51 40.10
N THR A 386 20.66 12.55 39.06
CA THR A 386 21.75 13.51 38.95
C THR A 386 21.54 14.35 37.69
N THR A 387 21.52 15.65 37.89
CA THR A 387 21.31 16.75 36.96
C THR A 387 22.48 16.87 35.98
N ALA A 388 22.21 16.94 34.68
CA ALA A 388 23.16 17.41 33.67
C ALA A 388 22.61 18.68 33.00
N LYS A 389 23.40 19.73 33.12
CA LYS A 389 23.16 21.12 32.72
C LYS A 389 23.34 21.26 31.21
N ALA A 390 22.30 21.74 30.51
CA ALA A 390 22.36 22.05 29.08
C ALA A 390 23.21 23.31 28.85
N THR A 391 24.23 23.19 28.02
CA THR A 391 25.02 24.31 27.49
C THR A 391 24.40 24.74 26.17
N THR A 392 24.00 26.00 26.09
CA THR A 392 23.47 26.67 24.91
C THR A 392 24.54 26.83 23.84
N THR A 393 24.36 26.22 22.67
CA THR A 393 25.08 26.59 21.44
C THR A 393 24.11 27.21 20.44
N LYS A 394 24.41 28.47 20.14
CA LYS A 394 23.76 29.40 19.22
C LYS A 394 23.63 28.83 17.80
N ALA A 395 22.46 28.98 17.19
CA ALA A 395 22.20 28.71 15.78
C ALA A 395 23.04 29.65 14.88
N PRO A 396 23.62 29.16 13.76
CA PRO A 396 24.09 30.04 12.72
C PRO A 396 22.92 30.53 11.86
N ALA A 397 22.91 31.84 11.66
CA ALA A 397 22.05 32.55 10.72
C ALA A 397 22.30 32.12 9.27
N GLY A 398 21.29 32.33 8.42
CA GLY A 398 21.35 32.03 6.99
C GLY A 398 22.49 32.71 6.25
N SER A 399 22.94 32.05 5.19
CA SER A 399 23.84 32.61 4.19
C SER A 399 23.44 32.09 2.80
N SER A 400 22.92 33.01 2.01
CA SER A 400 23.09 33.07 0.56
C SER A 400 24.58 33.01 0.23
N GLY A 401 25.03 31.99 -0.52
CA GLY A 401 26.43 31.87 -0.96
C GLY A 401 26.97 30.47 -1.28
N GLY A 402 26.17 29.40 -1.20
CA GLY A 402 26.61 28.03 -1.49
C GLY A 402 26.33 27.60 -2.94
N THR A 403 27.24 26.82 -3.52
CA THR A 403 27.09 26.14 -4.81
C THR A 403 25.77 25.37 -4.85
N CYS A 404 25.05 25.44 -5.97
CA CYS A 404 23.76 24.78 -6.15
C CYS A 404 23.83 23.29 -5.77
N PRO A 405 22.89 22.77 -4.95
CA PRO A 405 22.78 21.33 -4.72
C PRO A 405 22.63 20.59 -6.05
N VAL A 406 23.56 19.70 -6.33
CA VAL A 406 23.51 18.77 -7.47
C VAL A 406 23.15 17.39 -6.95
N ASN A 407 22.40 16.60 -7.72
CA ASN A 407 22.03 15.25 -7.31
C ASN A 407 23.29 14.41 -7.08
N GLY A 408 23.40 13.78 -5.91
CA GLY A 408 24.59 13.04 -5.46
C GLY A 408 25.75 13.90 -4.95
N GLY A 409 25.60 15.23 -4.89
CA GLY A 409 26.62 16.12 -4.31
C GLY A 409 26.69 16.04 -2.79
N SER A 410 27.84 16.36 -2.20
CA SER A 410 28.04 16.25 -0.75
C SER A 410 27.20 17.25 0.06
N CYS A 411 26.71 16.83 1.22
CA CYS A 411 25.90 17.62 2.13
C CYS A 411 25.93 17.10 3.56
N SER A 412 25.31 17.83 4.49
CA SER A 412 25.14 17.40 5.89
C SER A 412 23.73 16.83 6.11
N ASP A 413 23.65 15.63 6.68
CA ASP A 413 22.38 14.90 6.83
C ASP A 413 21.31 15.71 7.56
N GLY A 414 20.07 15.59 7.06
CA GLY A 414 18.93 16.34 7.59
C GLY A 414 18.80 17.77 7.08
N THR A 415 19.72 18.25 6.24
CA THR A 415 19.59 19.56 5.58
C THR A 415 18.69 19.50 4.35
N TYR A 416 18.07 20.63 4.04
CA TYR A 416 17.19 20.80 2.89
C TYR A 416 17.50 22.11 2.16
N ALA A 417 17.32 22.13 0.85
CA ALA A 417 17.54 23.33 0.05
C ALA A 417 16.56 23.42 -1.13
N CYS A 418 16.12 24.61 -1.51
CA CYS A 418 15.31 24.80 -2.71
C CYS A 418 16.16 24.85 -3.99
N VAL A 419 15.68 24.20 -5.05
CA VAL A 419 16.29 24.13 -6.40
C VAL A 419 15.28 24.47 -7.51
N GLY A 420 14.46 25.52 -7.28
CA GLY A 420 13.44 25.98 -8.22
C GLY A 420 12.14 25.20 -8.12
N TYR A 421 11.77 24.46 -9.17
CA TYR A 421 10.56 23.60 -9.22
C TYR A 421 10.71 22.29 -8.43
N GLY A 422 11.67 22.24 -7.53
CA GLY A 422 11.93 21.11 -6.66
C GLY A 422 12.84 21.50 -5.51
N TYR A 423 13.22 20.51 -4.72
CA TYR A 423 14.03 20.67 -3.53
C TYR A 423 15.10 19.58 -3.44
N ALA A 424 16.22 19.91 -2.81
CA ALA A 424 17.26 18.98 -2.42
C ALA A 424 17.06 18.57 -0.96
N GLN A 425 17.17 17.28 -0.69
CA GLN A 425 17.18 16.70 0.65
C GLN A 425 18.51 16.00 0.86
N CYS A 426 19.22 16.27 1.96
CA CYS A 426 20.44 15.56 2.25
C CYS A 426 20.15 14.23 2.94
N LEU A 427 20.56 13.14 2.30
CA LEU A 427 20.45 11.77 2.82
C LEU A 427 21.80 11.07 2.70
N PHE A 428 22.30 10.56 3.82
CA PHE A 428 23.56 9.83 3.94
C PHE A 428 24.76 10.59 3.34
N GLY A 429 24.86 11.89 3.63
CA GLY A 429 25.90 12.80 3.18
C GLY A 429 25.77 13.24 1.72
N SER A 430 24.69 12.87 1.03
CA SER A 430 24.47 13.15 -0.40
C SER A 430 23.13 13.82 -0.69
N TRP A 431 23.13 14.84 -1.57
CA TRP A 431 21.94 15.56 -1.98
C TRP A 431 21.07 14.70 -2.89
N LEU A 432 19.80 14.53 -2.53
CA LEU A 432 18.77 13.94 -3.36
C LEU A 432 17.84 15.06 -3.88
N LEU A 433 17.81 15.27 -5.20
CA LEU A 433 16.88 16.23 -5.81
C LEU A 433 15.49 15.60 -6.00
N ARG A 434 14.46 16.29 -5.54
CA ARG A 434 13.04 15.89 -5.66
C ARG A 434 12.27 16.99 -6.37
N ALA A 435 11.42 16.62 -7.31
CA ALA A 435 10.52 17.58 -7.95
C ALA A 435 9.35 17.92 -7.03
N CYS A 436 8.93 19.17 -7.05
CA CYS A 436 7.64 19.55 -6.55
C CYS A 436 6.54 19.07 -7.52
N ALA A 437 5.29 18.99 -7.03
CA ALA A 437 4.15 18.64 -7.86
C ALA A 437 4.03 19.58 -9.07
N PRO A 438 3.49 19.13 -10.23
CA PRO A 438 3.34 19.98 -11.41
C PRO A 438 2.69 21.33 -11.08
N GLY A 439 3.29 22.43 -11.55
CA GLY A 439 2.83 23.80 -11.26
C GLY A 439 3.33 24.43 -9.95
N THR A 440 3.97 23.67 -9.05
CA THR A 440 4.47 24.18 -7.75
C THR A 440 6.00 24.37 -7.72
N VAL A 441 6.49 25.25 -6.84
CA VAL A 441 7.89 25.61 -6.63
C VAL A 441 8.29 25.42 -5.16
N CYS A 442 9.56 25.12 -4.90
CA CYS A 442 10.08 25.07 -3.54
C CYS A 442 10.21 26.46 -2.95
N GLN A 443 9.78 26.64 -1.71
CA GLN A 443 9.78 27.90 -0.97
C GLN A 443 10.35 27.68 0.43
N TYR A 444 11.13 28.63 0.94
CA TYR A 444 11.61 28.62 2.31
C TYR A 444 10.56 29.26 3.24
N LEU A 445 10.17 28.53 4.28
CA LEU A 445 9.20 28.96 5.29
C LEU A 445 9.82 28.83 6.68
N GLY A 446 10.31 29.93 7.24
CA GLY A 446 10.77 29.99 8.64
C GLY A 446 11.84 28.96 9.02
N GLY A 447 12.80 28.70 8.14
CA GLY A 447 13.86 27.71 8.35
C GLY A 447 13.54 26.30 7.86
N SER A 448 12.35 26.08 7.28
CA SER A 448 11.95 24.85 6.59
C SER A 448 11.73 25.10 5.09
N ILE A 449 11.54 24.03 4.31
CA ILE A 449 11.16 24.14 2.89
C ILE A 449 9.79 23.51 2.63
N SER A 450 9.07 24.01 1.62
CA SER A 450 7.78 23.47 1.17
C SER A 450 7.60 23.63 -0.34
N CYS A 451 6.86 22.73 -0.99
CA CYS A 451 6.41 22.91 -2.36
C CYS A 451 5.06 23.63 -2.37
N GLY A 452 5.00 24.82 -2.96
CA GLY A 452 3.80 25.64 -3.03
C GLY A 452 3.62 26.31 -4.40
N TRP A 453 2.44 26.86 -4.66
CA TRP A 453 2.22 27.63 -5.89
C TRP A 453 3.15 28.86 -5.93
N PRO A 454 3.78 29.16 -7.07
CA PRO A 454 4.65 30.33 -7.19
C PRO A 454 3.87 31.61 -6.89
N GLY A 455 4.33 32.36 -5.88
CA GLY A 455 3.82 33.71 -5.59
C GLY A 455 4.39 34.76 -6.52
N SER A 456 4.15 36.05 -6.23
CA SER A 456 4.65 37.19 -7.01
C SER A 456 6.18 37.37 -6.96
N SER A 457 6.86 36.68 -6.04
CA SER A 457 8.32 36.66 -5.92
C SER A 457 8.88 35.42 -6.63
N THR A 458 9.61 35.66 -7.72
CA THR A 458 10.31 34.63 -8.49
C THR A 458 11.44 34.01 -7.66
N VAL A 459 11.40 32.70 -7.44
CA VAL A 459 12.53 31.98 -6.84
C VAL A 459 13.54 31.64 -7.92
N SER A 460 14.55 32.49 -8.11
CA SER A 460 15.80 32.11 -8.79
C SER A 460 16.74 31.46 -7.77
N ALA A 461 16.62 30.14 -7.61
CA ALA A 461 17.63 29.35 -6.93
C ALA A 461 17.79 28.04 -7.69
N CYS A 462 18.83 27.99 -8.55
CA CYS A 462 19.33 26.80 -9.23
C CYS A 462 18.29 26.06 -10.10
N SER A 463 18.21 26.40 -11.39
CA SER A 463 17.23 25.89 -12.37
C SER A 463 17.42 24.42 -12.80
N ALA A 464 17.82 23.53 -11.90
CA ALA A 464 18.08 22.12 -12.20
C ALA A 464 16.82 21.31 -12.57
N ILE A 465 15.64 21.76 -12.13
CA ILE A 465 14.34 21.15 -12.48
C ILE A 465 13.52 22.19 -13.23
N THR A 466 13.19 21.92 -14.49
CA THR A 466 12.46 22.84 -15.38
C THR A 466 10.94 22.78 -15.16
N LYS A 467 10.27 23.90 -15.46
CA LYS A 467 8.81 24.09 -15.33
C LYS A 467 8.03 22.95 -16.00
N ARG A 468 7.19 22.25 -15.23
CA ARG A 468 6.09 21.42 -15.78
C ARG A 468 4.81 22.25 -15.77
N SER A 469 4.34 22.68 -16.93
CA SER A 469 3.18 23.56 -17.07
C SER A 469 1.86 22.81 -16.84
N LEU A 470 1.12 23.23 -15.83
CA LEU A 470 -0.35 23.21 -15.78
C LEU A 470 -0.79 24.54 -15.17
N GLU A 471 -1.75 25.21 -15.81
CA GLU A 471 -2.33 26.46 -15.33
C GLU A 471 -3.47 26.17 -14.35
N LYS A 472 -3.57 27.03 -13.33
CA LYS A 472 -4.63 27.03 -12.31
C LYS A 472 -5.98 27.17 -13.01
N ARG A 473 -6.84 26.14 -12.96
CA ARG A 473 -8.26 26.31 -13.26
C ARG A 473 -9.03 26.45 -11.96
N ASP A 474 -9.57 27.66 -11.85
CA ASP A 474 -10.76 28.05 -11.11
C ASP A 474 -10.59 28.32 -9.61
N ASP A 475 -11.13 29.49 -9.27
CA ASP A 475 -11.12 30.18 -7.99
C ASP A 475 -12.23 29.67 -7.06
N GLU A 476 -12.07 30.02 -5.76
CA GLU A 476 -12.95 29.75 -4.61
C GLU A 476 -13.04 28.32 -4.04
N ILE A 477 -11.96 27.89 -3.40
CA ILE A 477 -12.02 27.63 -1.94
C ILE A 477 -10.85 28.39 -1.33
N THR A 478 -11.13 29.57 -0.77
CA THR A 478 -10.14 30.35 -0.03
C THR A 478 -9.64 29.51 1.13
N GLN A 479 -8.33 29.31 1.21
CA GLN A 479 -7.68 28.63 2.35
C GLN A 479 -8.13 29.31 3.65
N VAL A 480 -8.86 28.59 4.49
CA VAL A 480 -9.04 29.00 5.89
C VAL A 480 -7.79 28.51 6.64
N ALA A 481 -6.76 29.36 6.69
CA ALA A 481 -5.66 29.20 7.62
C ALA A 481 -6.07 29.84 8.96
N MET A 482 -6.62 29.05 9.87
CA MET A 482 -6.82 29.48 11.26
C MET A 482 -5.74 28.86 12.13
N SER A 483 -4.86 29.70 12.67
CA SER A 483 -3.92 29.33 13.72
C SER A 483 -4.48 29.78 15.06
N SER A 484 -4.77 28.82 15.95
CA SER A 484 -4.86 29.10 17.39
C SER A 484 -3.47 28.90 18.00
N SER A 485 -3.23 29.43 19.20
CA SER A 485 -1.98 29.21 19.94
C SER A 485 -1.73 27.73 20.33
N THR A 486 -2.71 26.85 20.11
CA THR A 486 -2.68 25.44 20.51
C THR A 486 -2.77 24.46 19.34
N ALA A 487 -3.31 24.85 18.18
CA ALA A 487 -3.39 24.03 16.98
C ALA A 487 -3.53 24.84 15.68
N GLY A 488 -2.95 24.33 14.59
CA GLY A 488 -3.10 24.87 13.23
C GLY A 488 -3.92 23.94 12.34
N VAL A 489 -4.78 24.48 11.49
CA VAL A 489 -5.59 23.70 10.52
C VAL A 489 -5.25 24.13 9.10
N THR A 490 -5.09 23.19 8.18
CA THR A 490 -4.88 23.45 6.75
C THR A 490 -5.81 22.57 5.93
N PHE A 491 -6.48 23.15 4.93
CA PHE A 491 -7.37 22.43 4.01
C PHE A 491 -6.73 22.34 2.63
N THR A 492 -6.81 21.18 1.98
CA THR A 492 -6.28 20.98 0.63
C THR A 492 -7.17 20.04 -0.16
N ILE A 493 -7.67 20.45 -1.32
CA ILE A 493 -8.39 19.56 -2.22
C ILE A 493 -7.35 18.65 -2.90
N SER A 494 -7.45 17.34 -2.68
CA SER A 494 -6.49 16.35 -3.21
C SER A 494 -6.95 15.72 -4.51
N ASN A 495 -8.26 15.65 -4.76
CA ASN A 495 -8.80 15.04 -5.97
C ASN A 495 -10.20 15.59 -6.29
N VAL A 496 -10.52 15.74 -7.58
CA VAL A 496 -11.80 16.25 -8.05
C VAL A 496 -12.20 15.47 -9.31
N ASN A 497 -13.46 15.09 -9.39
CA ASN A 497 -14.10 14.68 -10.63
C ASN A 497 -15.45 15.39 -10.78
N ALA A 498 -16.19 15.07 -11.85
CA ALA A 498 -17.46 15.73 -12.19
C ALA A 498 -18.55 15.61 -11.11
N THR A 499 -18.46 14.64 -10.19
CA THR A 499 -19.51 14.36 -9.19
C THR A 499 -19.02 14.36 -7.75
N ASN A 500 -17.72 14.18 -7.51
CA ASN A 500 -17.14 14.06 -6.18
C ASN A 500 -15.81 14.79 -6.06
N PHE A 501 -15.49 15.19 -4.84
CA PHE A 501 -14.19 15.69 -4.44
C PHE A 501 -13.65 14.93 -3.23
N GLN A 502 -12.33 14.95 -3.12
CA GLN A 502 -11.59 14.55 -1.96
C GLN A 502 -10.78 15.75 -1.49
N ALA A 503 -10.82 16.01 -0.19
CA ALA A 503 -9.98 17.00 0.45
C ALA A 503 -9.29 16.43 1.68
N VAL A 504 -8.19 17.04 2.05
CA VAL A 504 -7.37 16.68 3.20
C VAL A 504 -7.38 17.86 4.16
N ILE A 505 -7.83 17.60 5.37
CA ILE A 505 -7.73 18.50 6.52
C ILE A 505 -6.50 18.07 7.31
N GLN A 506 -5.51 18.94 7.41
CA GLN A 506 -4.33 18.72 8.22
C GLN A 506 -4.44 19.53 9.50
N LEU A 507 -4.41 18.85 10.63
CA LEU A 507 -4.29 19.43 11.95
C LEU A 507 -2.86 19.35 12.41
N ARG A 508 -2.35 20.41 12.99
CA ARG A 508 -1.07 20.43 13.67
C ARG A 508 -1.31 20.74 15.13
N LYS A 509 -0.88 19.83 15.98
CA LYS A 509 -0.90 20.01 17.44
C LYS A 509 0.28 20.90 17.81
N GLU A 510 0.05 22.12 18.27
CA GLU A 510 1.12 23.06 18.67
C GLU A 510 1.46 22.94 20.18
N SER A 511 0.65 22.21 20.96
CA SER A 511 0.86 21.94 22.39
C SER A 511 0.70 20.46 22.74
N SER A 512 1.50 19.94 23.68
CA SER A 512 1.43 18.55 24.16
C SER A 512 0.13 18.18 24.88
N SER A 513 -0.68 19.15 25.31
CA SER A 513 -1.90 18.96 26.13
C SER A 513 -3.17 18.54 25.37
N LEU A 514 -3.17 18.57 24.03
CA LEU A 514 -4.33 18.18 23.22
C LEU A 514 -4.45 16.65 23.11
N ASN A 515 -5.29 16.04 23.93
CA ASN A 515 -5.53 14.59 23.91
C ASN A 515 -6.72 14.19 23.03
N GLN A 516 -7.62 15.14 22.74
CA GLN A 516 -8.76 15.01 21.85
C GLN A 516 -8.91 16.31 21.06
N TRP A 517 -9.44 16.23 19.84
CA TRP A 517 -9.68 17.38 18.98
C TRP A 517 -11.08 17.31 18.37
N SER A 518 -11.70 18.47 18.20
CA SER A 518 -12.96 18.65 17.50
C SER A 518 -12.82 19.80 16.53
N ILE A 519 -13.22 19.61 15.29
CA ILE A 519 -13.16 20.63 14.25
C ILE A 519 -14.56 20.83 13.71
N GLY A 520 -15.11 22.03 13.90
CA GLY A 520 -16.32 22.47 13.23
C GLY A 520 -15.97 23.28 11.99
N PHE A 521 -16.65 23.03 10.87
CA PHE A 521 -16.55 23.84 9.66
C PHE A 521 -17.84 23.73 8.84
N SER A 522 -18.18 24.77 8.08
CA SER A 522 -19.32 24.68 7.15
C SER A 522 -18.87 24.35 5.75
N SER A 523 -19.72 23.63 5.02
CA SER A 523 -19.52 23.37 3.60
C SER A 523 -20.84 23.54 2.86
N THR A 524 -20.80 24.25 1.73
CA THR A 524 -21.92 24.35 0.77
C THR A 524 -22.10 23.06 -0.04
N ARG A 525 -21.23 22.07 0.16
CA ARG A 525 -21.27 20.77 -0.50
C ARG A 525 -21.46 19.66 0.54
N LYS A 526 -22.08 18.56 0.12
CA LYS A 526 -22.34 17.43 1.01
C LYS A 526 -21.05 16.66 1.26
N LEU A 527 -20.66 16.52 2.53
CA LEU A 527 -19.62 15.57 2.91
C LEU A 527 -20.23 14.20 3.12
N LEU A 528 -19.59 13.19 2.55
CA LEU A 528 -20.03 11.80 2.56
C LEU A 528 -19.33 11.01 3.67
N SER A 529 -18.04 11.26 3.88
CA SER A 529 -17.23 10.53 4.87
C SER A 529 -15.96 11.29 5.26
N ALA A 530 -15.41 10.92 6.41
CA ALA A 530 -14.05 11.23 6.82
C ALA A 530 -13.33 9.89 7.08
N ASP A 531 -12.08 9.76 6.66
CA ASP A 531 -11.26 8.57 6.91
C ASP A 531 -10.80 8.45 8.37
N ARG A 532 -10.83 9.56 9.12
CA ARG A 532 -10.41 9.67 10.51
C ARG A 532 -11.33 10.60 11.29
N GLY A 533 -11.63 10.21 12.53
CA GLY A 533 -12.57 10.91 13.39
C GLY A 533 -14.03 10.63 13.04
N ASN A 534 -14.95 11.09 13.89
CA ASN A 534 -16.38 10.95 13.69
C ASN A 534 -16.94 12.22 13.05
N LEU A 535 -17.34 12.12 11.78
CA LEU A 535 -17.98 13.19 11.02
C LEU A 535 -19.49 13.22 11.31
N VAL A 536 -19.96 14.34 11.85
CA VAL A 536 -21.38 14.59 12.15
C VAL A 536 -21.82 15.85 11.43
N ARG A 537 -22.91 15.76 10.66
CA ARG A 537 -23.61 16.94 10.14
C ARG A 537 -24.59 17.45 11.18
N ASN A 538 -24.52 18.73 11.53
CA ASN A 538 -25.45 19.34 12.47
C ASN A 538 -26.83 19.48 11.80
N PRO A 539 -27.89 18.84 12.33
CA PRO A 539 -29.22 18.84 11.71
C PRO A 539 -29.72 20.27 11.41
N GLY A 540 -30.24 20.49 10.21
CA GLY A 540 -30.76 21.80 9.80
C GLY A 540 -29.72 22.86 9.42
N THR A 541 -28.42 22.53 9.40
CA THR A 541 -27.34 23.48 9.03
C THR A 541 -26.36 22.88 8.02
N ASN A 542 -25.55 23.72 7.37
CA ASN A 542 -24.42 23.30 6.51
C ASN A 542 -23.13 23.06 7.29
N ASN A 543 -23.23 22.88 8.61
CA ASN A 543 -22.09 22.73 9.50
C ASN A 543 -21.79 21.24 9.74
N TYR A 544 -20.52 20.90 9.62
CA TYR A 544 -19.97 19.59 9.91
C TYR A 544 -19.03 19.70 11.11
N THR A 545 -19.03 18.66 11.93
CA THR A 545 -18.08 18.51 13.02
C THR A 545 -17.35 17.19 12.85
N ILE A 546 -16.01 17.21 12.91
CA ILE A 546 -15.19 16.00 12.98
C ILE A 546 -14.54 15.95 14.35
N THR A 547 -14.81 14.87 15.09
CA THR A 547 -14.27 14.65 16.44
C THR A 547 -13.27 13.49 16.44
N SER A 548 -12.15 13.64 17.16
CA SER A 548 -11.18 12.57 17.36
C SER A 548 -11.83 11.35 18.03
N ILE A 549 -11.57 10.15 17.52
CA ILE A 549 -12.05 8.89 18.10
C ILE A 549 -11.00 8.20 18.99
N ASP A 550 -9.73 8.59 18.88
CA ASP A 550 -8.62 8.00 19.63
C ASP A 550 -8.25 8.82 20.86
N ILE A 551 -7.85 8.14 21.94
CA ILE A 551 -7.32 8.73 23.18
C ILE A 551 -5.79 8.90 23.16
N GLN A 552 -5.10 8.42 22.12
CA GLN A 552 -3.67 8.64 21.90
C GLN A 552 -3.41 9.14 20.48
N GLU A 553 -3.30 10.46 20.38
CA GLU A 553 -2.94 11.16 19.14
C GLU A 553 -1.41 11.27 18.97
N PRO A 554 -0.90 11.43 17.73
CA PRO A 554 0.53 11.59 17.46
C PRO A 554 1.19 12.72 18.29
N PRO A 555 2.52 12.66 18.50
CA PRO A 555 3.26 13.74 19.15
C PRO A 555 3.03 15.09 18.45
N ASN A 556 3.21 16.21 19.16
CA ASN A 556 3.02 17.59 18.64
C ASN A 556 3.92 17.95 17.42
N THR A 557 4.84 17.08 17.05
CA THR A 557 5.67 17.21 15.85
C THR A 557 5.03 16.60 14.59
N MET A 558 3.90 15.89 14.71
CA MET A 558 3.19 15.25 13.61
C MET A 558 1.86 15.95 13.31
N LYS A 559 1.54 16.06 12.01
CA LYS A 559 0.24 16.55 11.55
C LYS A 559 -0.75 15.39 11.49
N VAL A 560 -1.94 15.57 12.05
CA VAL A 560 -3.08 14.67 11.88
C VAL A 560 -3.75 15.03 10.57
N ALA A 561 -3.66 14.15 9.57
CA ALA A 561 -4.40 14.30 8.33
C ALA A 561 -5.75 13.58 8.43
N VAL A 562 -6.80 14.24 7.98
CA VAL A 562 -8.16 13.72 7.85
C VAL A 562 -8.57 13.93 6.39
N ILE A 563 -8.75 12.85 5.66
CA ILE A 563 -9.27 12.85 4.30
C ILE A 563 -10.80 12.85 4.37
N VAL A 564 -11.41 13.92 3.85
CA VAL A 564 -12.85 14.05 3.68
C VAL A 564 -13.23 13.82 2.22
N GLN A 565 -14.30 13.06 2.01
CA GLN A 565 -14.91 12.89 0.69
C GLN A 565 -16.24 13.65 0.66
N GLY A 566 -16.51 14.34 -0.44
CA GLY A 566 -17.76 15.05 -0.64
C GLY A 566 -18.27 14.97 -2.09
N SER A 567 -19.53 15.32 -2.30
CA SER A 567 -20.16 15.33 -3.62
C SER A 567 -20.54 16.75 -4.07
N TYR A 568 -20.56 16.93 -5.40
CA TYR A 568 -21.01 18.17 -6.06
C TYR A 568 -22.52 18.15 -6.38
N SER A 569 -23.26 17.12 -6.00
CA SER A 569 -24.71 17.05 -6.21
C SER A 569 -25.42 18.06 -5.31
N ASP A 570 -26.22 18.96 -5.89
CA ASP A 570 -27.08 19.87 -5.14
C ASP A 570 -28.12 19.08 -4.32
N ASP A 571 -28.28 19.47 -3.05
CA ASP A 571 -29.35 19.02 -2.18
C ASP A 571 -30.70 19.51 -2.75
N SER A 572 -31.28 18.73 -3.67
CA SER A 572 -32.72 18.78 -3.87
C SER A 572 -33.33 17.44 -3.47
N VAL A 573 -34.02 17.51 -2.33
CA VAL A 573 -35.00 16.55 -1.78
C VAL A 573 -34.44 15.33 -1.04
N GLU A 574 -34.39 15.44 0.30
CA GLU A 574 -34.82 14.34 1.17
C GLU A 574 -35.77 14.89 2.25
N SER A 575 -37.07 14.88 1.93
CA SER A 575 -38.11 14.66 2.92
C SER A 575 -38.89 13.40 2.51
N GLY A 576 -38.81 12.35 3.33
CA GLY A 576 -39.72 11.21 3.27
C GLY A 576 -39.20 9.95 2.58
N ALA A 577 -39.34 8.83 3.29
CA ALA A 577 -38.99 7.47 2.92
C ALA A 577 -39.46 7.00 1.52
N GLY A 578 -38.62 6.22 0.80
CA GLY A 578 -39.06 5.45 -0.38
C GLY A 578 -37.94 4.94 -1.30
N ASN A 579 -38.11 3.72 -1.83
CA ASN A 579 -37.17 2.95 -2.68
C ASN A 579 -36.92 3.52 -4.11
N LEU A 580 -35.70 3.23 -4.63
CA LEU A 580 -35.23 2.96 -6.02
C LEU A 580 -35.78 3.73 -7.28
N HIS A 581 -34.81 4.18 -8.11
CA HIS A 581 -34.71 4.19 -9.60
C HIS A 581 -34.77 5.50 -10.46
N LYS A 582 -33.69 5.66 -11.26
CA LYS A 582 -33.50 6.11 -12.68
C LYS A 582 -33.89 7.51 -13.23
N ARG A 583 -32.84 8.14 -13.83
CA ARG A 583 -32.69 8.91 -15.11
C ARG A 583 -33.54 10.17 -15.41
N GLY A 584 -32.86 11.25 -15.81
CA GLY A 584 -33.39 12.34 -16.67
C GLY A 584 -32.43 13.56 -16.75
N PRO A 585 -32.41 14.38 -17.83
CA PRO A 585 -31.17 15.02 -18.33
C PRO A 585 -31.00 16.54 -18.10
N LEU A 586 -29.71 16.95 -18.15
CA LEU A 586 -29.08 18.22 -18.61
C LEU A 586 -29.92 19.52 -18.60
N GLY A 587 -29.40 20.56 -17.95
CA GLY A 587 -29.78 21.95 -18.28
C GLY A 587 -29.20 23.04 -17.38
N GLN A 588 -28.14 23.69 -17.90
CA GLN A 588 -27.82 25.13 -17.82
C GLN A 588 -27.19 25.72 -16.55
N TYR A 589 -26.17 26.55 -16.83
CA TYR A 589 -25.44 27.41 -15.91
C TYR A 589 -26.30 28.58 -15.45
N GLU A 590 -26.21 28.94 -14.17
CA GLU A 590 -26.53 30.28 -13.69
C GLU A 590 -25.50 30.71 -12.64
N GLN A 591 -25.00 31.94 -12.79
CA GLN A 591 -23.97 32.56 -11.96
C GLN A 591 -24.66 33.51 -10.98
N ILE A 592 -24.49 33.32 -9.66
CA ILE A 592 -24.96 34.27 -8.61
C ILE A 592 -23.97 34.18 -7.41
N PRO A 593 -23.85 35.20 -6.52
CA PRO A 593 -22.63 35.96 -6.24
C PRO A 593 -22.04 35.69 -4.85
N GLU A 594 -20.86 36.25 -4.60
CA GLU A 594 -20.17 36.33 -3.30
C GLU A 594 -21.09 36.91 -2.20
N ASP A 595 -21.07 36.31 -1.00
CA ASP A 595 -20.76 36.97 0.29
C ASP A 595 -21.15 36.15 1.54
N GLN A 596 -20.20 36.13 2.50
CA GLN A 596 -20.29 35.90 3.97
C GLN A 596 -20.35 34.47 4.55
N VAL A 597 -19.30 34.05 5.27
CA VAL A 597 -19.41 33.31 6.56
C VAL A 597 -18.20 33.55 7.49
N LEU A 598 -18.49 33.92 8.75
CA LEU A 598 -17.62 34.03 9.94
C LEU A 598 -17.31 32.65 10.58
N TYR A 599 -16.14 32.44 11.20
CA TYR A 599 -15.91 31.29 12.10
C TYR A 599 -15.20 31.67 13.40
N GLY A 600 -15.65 31.06 14.50
CA GLY A 600 -15.02 31.04 15.82
C GLY A 600 -15.00 29.61 16.37
N LEU A 601 -13.96 29.25 17.13
CA LEU A 601 -13.80 27.96 17.80
C LEU A 601 -14.13 28.11 19.30
N ALA A 602 -14.86 27.15 19.87
CA ALA A 602 -15.02 26.98 21.31
C ALA A 602 -14.33 25.68 21.75
N PHE A 603 -13.51 25.76 22.80
CA PHE A 603 -12.84 24.62 23.45
C PHE A 603 -13.36 24.53 24.89
N ASP A 604 -14.01 23.41 25.26
CA ASP A 604 -14.27 23.11 26.67
C ASP A 604 -12.99 22.57 27.30
N SER A 605 -12.61 23.14 28.45
CA SER A 605 -11.37 22.92 29.19
C SER A 605 -11.35 21.62 29.99
#